data_AF-A0A8I1QBF0-F1
#
_entry.id   AF-A0A8I1QBF0-F1
#
_cell.length_a   1.000
_cell.length_b   1.000
_cell.length_c   1.000
_cell.angle_alpha   90.00
_cell.angle_beta   90.00
_cell.angle_gamma   90.00
#
_symmetry.space_group_name_H-M   'P 1'
#
loop_
_entity.id
_entity.type
_entity.pdbx_description
1 polymer ?
#
loop_
_entity_poly.entity_id
_entity_poly.type
_entity_poly.pdbx_seq_one_letter_code
_entity_poly.pdbx_strand_id
1 'polypeptide(L)'
;MQARIAFAALAGMIVLSAAPVALAQTPADLTKFSETCLTAEAFLLGQVPEGVDSSLVLTPLCGCLAGAFKDMPQKDVDILAADLRGEGTDEAHAAHGSYEKVTELAREGLTACFASPEVTAAMQAAMPPAPAPADPAAPADPAAPATPQ
;
A
#
# COMPACT_ATOMS: atom_id res chain seq x y z
N MET A 1 -65.33 -25.67 -48.92
CA MET A 1 -64.53 -24.82 -49.83
C MET A 1 -64.02 -23.62 -49.07
N GLN A 2 -62.79 -23.18 -49.41
CA GLN A 2 -62.11 -21.94 -49.03
C GLN A 2 -61.46 -21.84 -47.64
N ALA A 3 -60.14 -22.10 -47.64
CA ALA A 3 -59.14 -21.50 -46.77
C ALA A 3 -58.97 -20.01 -47.09
N ARG A 4 -58.55 -19.18 -46.11
CA ARG A 4 -57.44 -18.20 -46.21
C ARG A 4 -56.89 -17.84 -44.82
N ILE A 5 -55.58 -17.94 -44.70
CA ILE A 5 -54.72 -17.47 -43.60
C ILE A 5 -54.54 -15.95 -43.73
N ALA A 6 -54.47 -15.22 -42.61
CA ALA A 6 -53.62 -14.03 -42.50
C ALA A 6 -53.26 -13.71 -41.05
N PHE A 7 -51.96 -13.72 -40.77
CA PHE A 7 -51.31 -13.15 -39.59
C PHE A 7 -51.36 -11.62 -39.62
N ALA A 8 -51.64 -10.98 -38.49
CA ALA A 8 -51.29 -9.60 -38.15
C ALA A 8 -51.54 -9.40 -36.65
N ALA A 9 -50.75 -8.72 -35.82
CA ALA A 9 -49.37 -8.27 -35.83
C ALA A 9 -49.09 -7.91 -34.34
N LEU A 10 -48.00 -8.40 -33.74
CA LEU A 10 -47.53 -7.95 -32.44
C LEU A 10 -46.88 -6.57 -32.56
N ALA A 11 -47.24 -5.60 -31.72
CA ALA A 11 -46.35 -4.50 -31.32
C ALA A 11 -46.96 -3.68 -30.18
N GLY A 12 -46.23 -3.52 -29.06
CA GLY A 12 -46.53 -2.45 -28.11
C GLY A 12 -46.27 -2.70 -26.62
N MET A 13 -45.51 -3.71 -26.18
CA MET A 13 -44.91 -3.63 -24.84
C MET A 13 -43.67 -2.74 -24.92
N ILE A 14 -43.81 -1.50 -24.45
CA ILE A 14 -42.67 -0.64 -24.11
C ILE A 14 -42.00 -1.27 -22.90
N VAL A 15 -41.07 -2.19 -23.15
CA VAL A 15 -40.09 -2.61 -22.17
C VAL A 15 -39.18 -1.41 -21.96
N LEU A 16 -39.39 -0.73 -20.83
CA LEU A 16 -38.49 0.29 -20.29
C LEU A 16 -37.12 -0.39 -20.13
N SER A 17 -36.27 -0.22 -21.14
CA SER A 17 -34.93 -0.78 -21.15
C SER A 17 -34.16 -0.10 -20.02
N ALA A 18 -34.01 -0.82 -18.91
CA ALA A 18 -33.04 -0.53 -17.88
C ALA A 18 -31.65 -0.68 -18.51
N ALA A 19 -31.20 0.36 -19.21
CA ALA A 19 -29.79 0.52 -19.50
C ALA A 19 -29.08 0.53 -18.13
N PRO A 20 -28.03 -0.28 -17.92
CA PRO A 20 -27.25 -0.19 -16.70
C PRO A 20 -26.67 1.22 -16.68
N VAL A 21 -27.17 2.04 -15.76
CA VAL A 21 -26.54 3.30 -15.43
C VAL A 21 -25.18 2.91 -14.86
N ALA A 22 -24.15 2.96 -15.70
CA ALA A 22 -22.79 2.96 -15.23
C ALA A 22 -22.65 4.23 -14.38
N LEU A 23 -22.95 4.10 -13.09
CA LEU A 23 -22.67 5.12 -12.10
C LEU A 23 -21.16 5.34 -12.18
N ALA A 24 -20.75 6.43 -12.81
CA ALA A 24 -19.37 6.86 -12.80
C ALA A 24 -18.94 6.93 -11.33
N GLN A 25 -18.09 6.00 -10.91
CA GLN A 25 -17.55 6.02 -9.57
C GLN A 25 -16.75 7.31 -9.44
N THR A 26 -17.14 8.17 -8.50
CA THR A 26 -16.30 9.32 -8.15
C THR A 26 -14.95 8.78 -7.69
N PRO A 27 -13.83 9.35 -8.18
CA PRO A 27 -12.50 8.96 -7.69
C PRO A 27 -12.47 9.04 -6.17
N ALA A 28 -11.81 8.09 -5.52
CA ALA A 28 -11.63 8.16 -4.08
C ALA A 28 -10.76 9.37 -3.71
N ASP A 29 -11.14 10.05 -2.63
CA ASP A 29 -10.29 11.00 -1.94
C ASP A 29 -9.23 10.24 -1.14
N LEU A 30 -7.99 10.30 -1.61
CA LEU A 30 -6.84 9.65 -1.00
C LEU A 30 -6.14 10.52 0.04
N THR A 31 -6.60 11.76 0.29
CA THR A 31 -5.89 12.72 1.14
C THR A 31 -5.57 12.13 2.51
N LYS A 32 -6.57 11.56 3.20
CA LYS A 32 -6.39 10.92 4.51
C LYS A 32 -5.51 9.68 4.46
N PHE A 33 -5.61 8.90 3.39
CA PHE A 33 -4.75 7.73 3.18
C PHE A 33 -3.28 8.17 3.06
N SER A 34 -2.99 9.17 2.22
CA SER A 34 -1.65 9.70 2.03
C SER A 34 -1.07 10.31 3.30
N GLU A 35 -1.86 11.12 4.02
CA GLU A 35 -1.45 11.69 5.31
C GLU A 35 -1.12 10.59 6.32
N THR A 36 -1.98 9.58 6.44
CA THR A 36 -1.77 8.46 7.34
C THR A 36 -0.54 7.66 6.94
N CYS A 37 -0.41 7.32 5.66
CA CYS A 37 0.70 6.53 5.12
C CYS A 37 2.06 7.15 5.48
N LEU A 38 2.19 8.48 5.37
CA LEU A 38 3.43 9.19 5.72
C LEU A 38 3.79 9.10 7.21
N THR A 39 2.83 8.76 8.06
CA THR A 39 3.03 8.56 9.51
C THR A 39 3.05 7.09 9.93
N ALA A 40 2.79 6.16 8.99
CA ALA A 40 2.65 4.73 9.24
C ALA A 40 3.99 3.98 9.17
N GLU A 41 5.07 4.59 9.65
CA GLU A 41 6.44 4.07 9.58
C GLU A 41 6.54 2.65 10.16
N ALA A 42 6.03 2.45 11.38
CA ALA A 42 6.10 1.17 12.06
C ALA A 42 5.37 0.05 11.31
N PHE A 43 4.31 0.40 10.57
CA PHE A 43 3.54 -0.56 9.79
C PHE A 43 4.23 -0.88 8.45
N LEU A 44 4.76 0.13 7.77
CA LEU A 44 5.28 -0.01 6.40
C LEU A 44 6.75 -0.42 6.33
N LEU A 45 7.58 0.13 7.22
CA LEU A 45 9.03 -0.09 7.22
C LEU A 45 9.48 -1.00 8.37
N GLY A 46 8.59 -1.23 9.35
CA GLY A 46 8.93 -1.99 10.55
C GLY A 46 9.90 -1.22 11.43
N GLN A 47 11.08 -1.79 11.66
CA GLN A 47 12.07 -1.24 12.59
C GLN A 47 13.10 -0.40 11.81
N VAL A 48 12.98 0.93 11.91
CA VAL A 48 13.91 1.87 11.26
C VAL A 48 15.13 2.08 12.16
N PRO A 49 16.37 1.95 11.63
CA PRO A 49 17.58 2.20 12.42
C PRO A 49 17.66 3.63 12.94
N GLU A 50 18.26 3.81 14.12
CA GLU A 50 18.48 5.15 14.67
C GLU A 50 19.29 6.04 13.70
N GLY A 51 18.84 7.27 13.51
CA GLY A 51 19.47 8.25 12.62
C GLY A 51 19.08 8.15 11.14
N VAL A 52 18.23 7.19 10.76
CA VAL A 52 17.64 7.12 9.42
C VAL A 52 16.38 7.97 9.37
N ASP A 53 16.32 8.89 8.39
CA ASP A 53 15.12 9.66 8.11
C ASP A 53 14.15 8.81 7.26
N SER A 54 13.15 8.23 7.92
CA SER A 54 12.13 7.38 7.30
C SER A 54 11.32 8.11 6.22
N SER A 55 11.22 9.45 6.28
CA SER A 55 10.48 10.24 5.31
C SER A 55 11.06 10.13 3.89
N LEU A 56 12.37 9.85 3.78
CA LEU A 56 13.06 9.61 2.52
C LEU A 56 12.51 8.39 1.78
N VAL A 57 12.03 7.38 2.51
CA VAL A 57 11.42 6.17 1.95
C VAL A 57 9.91 6.28 1.89
N LEU A 58 9.27 6.84 2.93
CA LEU A 58 7.81 6.94 3.03
C LEU A 58 7.23 7.86 1.97
N THR A 59 7.89 8.97 1.61
CA THR A 59 7.38 9.91 0.60
C THR A 59 7.17 9.25 -0.76
N PRO A 60 8.18 8.64 -1.40
CA PRO A 60 7.99 7.96 -2.68
C PRO A 60 7.09 6.71 -2.56
N LEU A 61 7.15 5.97 -1.45
CA LEU A 61 6.29 4.81 -1.21
C LEU A 61 4.80 5.20 -1.16
N CYS A 62 4.45 6.20 -0.36
CA CYS A 62 3.07 6.65 -0.20
C CYS A 62 2.53 7.35 -1.45
N GLY A 63 3.39 8.05 -2.21
CA GLY A 63 3.04 8.57 -3.53
C GLY A 63 2.68 7.44 -4.50
N CYS A 64 3.48 6.37 -4.53
CA CYS A 64 3.20 5.20 -5.35
C CYS A 64 1.91 4.49 -4.93
N LEU A 65 1.70 4.27 -3.63
CA LEU A 65 0.51 3.60 -3.10
C LEU A 65 -0.76 4.40 -3.40
N ALA A 66 -0.72 5.73 -3.30
CA ALA A 66 -1.83 6.57 -3.71
C ALA A 66 -2.15 6.39 -5.20
N GLY A 67 -1.12 6.29 -6.06
CA GLY A 67 -1.30 5.95 -7.47
C GLY A 67 -1.93 4.57 -7.69
N ALA A 68 -1.51 3.55 -6.91
CA ALA A 68 -2.03 2.20 -6.99
C ALA A 68 -3.51 2.11 -6.56
N PHE A 69 -3.94 2.93 -5.60
CA PHE A 69 -5.28 2.87 -5.01
C PHE A 69 -6.26 3.88 -5.60
N LYS A 70 -5.86 4.67 -6.61
CA LYS A 70 -6.69 5.74 -7.20
C LYS A 70 -8.04 5.29 -7.75
N ASP A 71 -8.13 4.04 -8.20
CA ASP A 71 -9.34 3.46 -8.79
C ASP A 71 -10.13 2.61 -7.77
N MET A 72 -9.69 2.55 -6.51
CA MET A 72 -10.41 1.85 -5.46
C MET A 72 -11.63 2.65 -4.99
N PRO A 73 -12.71 1.97 -4.56
CA PRO A 73 -13.83 2.62 -3.88
C PRO A 73 -13.38 3.34 -2.60
N GLN A 74 -14.03 4.46 -2.26
CA GLN A 74 -13.70 5.23 -1.05
C GLN A 74 -13.70 4.35 0.22
N LYS A 75 -14.69 3.46 0.37
CA LYS A 75 -14.79 2.56 1.53
C LYS A 75 -13.59 1.63 1.68
N ASP A 76 -12.93 1.30 0.57
CA ASP A 76 -11.77 0.40 0.55
C ASP A 76 -10.50 1.20 0.91
N VAL A 77 -10.38 2.44 0.42
CA VAL A 77 -9.29 3.34 0.82
C VAL A 77 -9.39 3.72 2.30
N ASP A 78 -10.61 3.99 2.79
CA ASP A 78 -10.84 4.40 4.18
C ASP A 78 -10.46 3.29 5.16
N ILE A 79 -10.74 2.02 4.83
CA ILE A 79 -10.34 0.91 5.68
C ILE A 79 -8.83 0.69 5.65
N LEU A 80 -8.17 0.84 4.50
CA LEU A 80 -6.71 0.82 4.43
C LEU A 80 -6.07 1.95 5.25
N ALA A 81 -6.67 3.15 5.24
CA ALA A 81 -6.23 4.25 6.10
C ALA A 81 -6.47 3.96 7.59
N ALA A 82 -7.51 3.21 7.95
CA ALA A 82 -7.70 2.75 9.32
C ALA A 82 -6.65 1.70 9.72
N ASP A 83 -6.32 0.77 8.83
CA ASP A 83 -5.29 -0.25 9.06
C ASP A 83 -3.91 0.38 9.32
N LEU A 84 -3.55 1.39 8.52
CA LEU A 84 -2.29 2.14 8.69
C LEU A 84 -2.24 2.91 10.02
N ARG A 85 -3.38 3.28 10.61
CA ARG A 85 -3.47 3.89 11.96
C ARG A 85 -3.46 2.87 13.09
N GLY A 86 -3.51 1.56 12.77
CA GLY A 86 -3.72 0.50 13.76
C GLY A 86 -5.14 0.43 14.31
N GLU A 87 -6.11 1.03 13.61
CA GLU A 87 -7.54 1.01 13.97
C GLU A 87 -8.32 -0.09 13.24
N GLY A 88 -7.67 -0.89 12.40
CA GLY A 88 -8.25 -2.03 11.71
C GLY A 88 -8.57 -3.17 12.68
N THR A 89 -9.83 -3.28 13.11
CA THR A 89 -10.29 -4.40 13.95
C THR A 89 -10.92 -5.51 13.11
N ASP A 90 -10.89 -6.75 13.63
CA ASP A 90 -11.52 -7.90 12.99
C ASP A 90 -13.02 -7.64 12.71
N GLU A 91 -13.72 -6.94 13.62
CA GLU A 91 -15.12 -6.57 13.42
C GLU A 91 -15.30 -5.57 12.26
N ALA A 92 -14.39 -4.59 12.13
CA ALA A 92 -14.42 -3.64 11.03
C ALA A 92 -14.12 -4.32 9.68
N HIS A 93 -13.16 -5.24 9.66
CA HIS A 93 -12.83 -6.05 8.49
C HIS A 93 -13.99 -6.97 8.08
N ALA A 94 -14.64 -7.62 9.04
CA ALA A 94 -15.82 -8.45 8.79
C ALA A 94 -17.01 -7.61 8.28
N ALA A 95 -17.23 -6.42 8.84
CA ALA A 95 -18.32 -5.52 8.46
C ALA A 95 -18.13 -4.90 7.06
N HIS A 96 -16.89 -4.84 6.56
CA HIS A 96 -16.59 -4.31 5.22
C HIS A 96 -17.13 -5.20 4.08
N GLY A 97 -17.30 -6.50 4.35
CA GLY A 97 -17.93 -7.48 3.45
C GLY A 97 -17.07 -7.95 2.27
N SER A 98 -15.99 -7.26 1.92
CA SER A 98 -15.07 -7.64 0.85
C SER A 98 -13.60 -7.41 1.19
N TYR A 99 -13.26 -7.44 2.48
CA TYR A 99 -11.94 -7.05 2.96
C TYR A 99 -10.81 -7.92 2.39
N GLU A 100 -11.02 -9.22 2.16
CA GLU A 100 -10.02 -10.08 1.51
C GLU A 100 -9.53 -9.53 0.15
N LYS A 101 -10.44 -8.96 -0.65
CA LYS A 101 -10.08 -8.33 -1.93
C LYS A 101 -9.28 -7.05 -1.74
N VAL A 102 -9.62 -6.29 -0.70
CA VAL A 102 -8.88 -5.07 -0.33
C VAL A 102 -7.46 -5.44 0.11
N THR A 103 -7.30 -6.49 0.90
CA THR A 103 -6.00 -7.01 1.33
C THR A 103 -5.14 -7.45 0.14
N GLU A 104 -5.70 -8.16 -0.83
CA GLU A 104 -4.94 -8.57 -2.01
C GLU A 104 -4.55 -7.39 -2.89
N LEU A 105 -5.44 -6.42 -3.13
CA LEU A 105 -5.09 -5.19 -3.84
C LEU A 105 -4.01 -4.37 -3.11
N ALA A 106 -4.10 -4.28 -1.78
CA ALA A 106 -3.09 -3.62 -0.97
C ALA A 106 -1.74 -4.35 -1.04
N ARG A 107 -1.74 -5.69 -1.00
CA ARG A 107 -0.55 -6.51 -1.16
C ARG A 107 0.09 -6.30 -2.53
N GLU A 108 -0.69 -6.32 -3.60
CA GLU A 108 -0.23 -6.07 -4.96
C GLU A 108 0.37 -4.67 -5.10
N GLY A 109 -0.34 -3.65 -4.59
CA GLY A 109 0.14 -2.26 -4.57
C GLY A 109 1.44 -2.11 -3.80
N LEU A 110 1.52 -2.65 -2.58
CA LEU A 110 2.75 -2.64 -1.76
C LEU A 110 3.90 -3.34 -2.49
N THR A 111 3.66 -4.54 -3.04
CA THR A 111 4.68 -5.31 -3.76
C THR A 111 5.22 -4.53 -4.97
N ALA A 112 4.32 -3.95 -5.77
CA ALA A 112 4.70 -3.15 -6.93
C ALA A 112 5.45 -1.88 -6.53
N CYS A 113 5.01 -1.20 -5.47
CA CYS A 113 5.63 0.04 -5.01
C CYS A 113 7.01 -0.18 -4.39
N PHE A 114 7.19 -1.22 -3.57
CA PHE A 114 8.50 -1.59 -3.04
C PHE A 114 9.47 -2.07 -4.15
N ALA A 115 8.95 -2.64 -5.23
CA ALA A 115 9.73 -3.01 -6.41
C ALA A 115 10.00 -1.82 -7.36
N SER A 116 9.41 -0.64 -7.11
CA SER A 116 9.59 0.51 -7.99
C SER A 116 11.03 1.05 -7.91
N PRO A 117 11.60 1.55 -9.03
CA PRO A 117 12.96 2.09 -9.04
C PRO A 117 13.15 3.24 -8.05
N GLU A 118 12.13 4.07 -7.87
CA GLU A 118 12.18 5.25 -7.00
C GLU A 118 12.25 4.85 -5.52
N VAL A 119 11.38 3.94 -5.07
CA VAL A 119 11.42 3.43 -3.69
C VAL A 119 12.68 2.60 -3.46
N THR A 120 13.10 1.78 -4.43
CA THR A 120 14.35 1.01 -4.33
C THR A 120 15.55 1.94 -4.14
N ALA A 121 15.64 3.02 -4.92
CA ALA A 121 16.71 4.00 -4.80
C ALA A 121 16.66 4.73 -3.44
N ALA A 122 15.46 5.10 -2.98
CA ALA A 122 15.27 5.73 -1.67
C ALA A 122 15.73 4.81 -0.52
N MET A 123 15.36 3.53 -0.57
CA MET A 123 15.79 2.54 0.43
C MET A 123 17.30 2.37 0.44
N GLN A 124 17.96 2.32 -0.72
CA GLN A 124 19.42 2.25 -0.81
C GLN A 124 20.10 3.51 -0.27
N ALA A 125 19.55 4.69 -0.54
CA ALA A 125 20.06 5.96 -0.03
C ALA A 125 19.89 6.11 1.49
N ALA A 126 18.85 5.51 2.05
CA ALA A 126 18.56 5.52 3.48
C ALA A 126 19.41 4.51 4.29
N MET A 127 20.16 3.61 3.64
CA MET A 127 21.04 2.68 4.34
C MET A 127 22.21 3.44 4.99
N PRO A 128 22.46 3.25 6.30
CA PRO A 128 23.64 3.81 6.95
C PRO A 128 24.91 3.34 6.23
N PRO A 129 25.95 4.18 6.13
CA PRO A 129 27.24 3.72 5.62
C PRO A 129 27.72 2.56 6.48
N ALA A 130 28.29 1.53 5.83
CA ALA A 130 28.87 0.40 6.53
C ALA A 130 29.88 0.90 7.57
N PRO A 131 29.88 0.36 8.81
CA PRO A 131 30.84 0.76 9.82
C PRO A 131 32.25 0.56 9.26
N ALA A 132 33.11 1.56 9.44
CA ALA A 132 34.51 1.47 9.03
C ALA A 132 35.12 0.19 9.63
N PRO A 133 35.98 -0.53 8.89
CA PRO A 133 36.69 -1.70 9.44
C PRO A 133 37.35 -1.29 10.74
N ALA A 134 37.09 -2.03 11.83
CA ALA A 134 37.77 -1.80 13.08
C ALA A 134 39.28 -1.88 12.83
N ASP A 135 40.00 -0.80 13.13
CA ASP A 135 41.47 -0.81 13.07
C ASP A 135 41.98 -2.04 13.84
N PRO A 136 42.91 -2.82 13.27
CA PRO A 136 43.48 -3.96 13.97
C PRO A 136 43.97 -3.48 15.33
N ALA A 137 43.44 -4.07 16.40
CA ALA A 137 43.86 -3.75 17.76
C ALA A 137 45.39 -3.80 17.81
N ALA A 138 46.01 -2.65 18.11
CA ALA A 138 47.45 -2.58 18.26
C ALA A 138 47.89 -3.65 19.27
N PRO A 139 48.90 -4.47 18.96
CA PRO A 139 49.34 -5.52 19.87
C PRO A 139 49.74 -4.88 21.21
N ALA A 140 49.22 -5.45 22.30
CA ALA A 140 49.52 -5.00 23.65
C ALA A 140 51.05 -5.00 23.89
N ASP A 141 51.57 -3.88 24.37
CA ASP A 141 52.97 -3.68 24.73
C ASP A 141 53.39 -4.75 25.77
N PRO A 142 54.45 -5.53 25.56
CA PRO A 142 54.89 -6.52 26.54
C PRO A 142 55.36 -5.82 27.82
N ALA A 143 54.72 -6.18 28.94
CA ALA A 143 55.02 -5.67 30.26
C ALA A 143 56.53 -5.70 30.57
N ALA A 144 57.07 -4.56 31.00
CA ALA A 144 58.47 -4.42 31.39
C ALA A 144 58.84 -5.38 32.54
N PRO A 145 60.04 -5.98 32.55
CA PRO A 145 60.44 -6.92 33.58
C PRO A 145 60.69 -6.20 34.91
N ALA A 146 60.18 -6.78 36.00
CA ALA A 146 60.41 -6.31 37.36
C ALA A 146 61.90 -6.43 37.74
N THR A 147 62.48 -5.33 38.22
CA THR A 147 63.83 -5.30 38.81
C THR A 147 63.83 -6.02 40.18
N PRO A 148 64.83 -6.89 40.47
CA PRO A 148 64.97 -7.52 41.77
C PRO A 148 65.59 -6.55 42.79
N GLN A 149 65.16 -6.65 44.05
CA GLN A 149 65.92 -6.18 45.22
C GLN A 149 66.57 -7.36 45.92
#